data_AF-A0A7I4YFB5-F1
#
_entry.id   AF-A0A7I4YFB5-F1
#
_cell.length_a   1.000
_cell.length_b   1.000
_cell.length_c   1.000
_cell.angle_alpha   90.00
_cell.angle_beta   90.00
_cell.angle_gamma   90.00
#
_symmetry.space_group_name_H-M   'P 1'
#
loop_
_entity.id
_entity.type
_entity.pdbx_description
1 polymer ?
#
loop_
_entity_poly.entity_id
_entity_poly.type
_entity_poly.pdbx_seq_one_letter_code
_entity_poly.pdbx_strand_id
1 'polypeptide(L)'
;MRRLLSALTQSVSFHRNRATYYQTRKGLMPAFVRRFLLRHPQTPLWIVFALLSSAMVGPSMISVYYYITLSPEEFDRYKEERMFLVRERAKYGKHLWIPFYSKGTLDEDDKPKQIA
;
A
#
# COMPACT_ATOMS: atom_id res chain seq x y z
N MET A 1 13.19 70.13 14.12
CA MET A 1 13.07 69.75 12.70
C MET A 1 13.28 68.25 12.40
N ARG A 2 13.96 67.45 13.24
CA ARG A 2 14.12 65.99 12.98
C ARG A 2 12.82 65.17 13.06
N ARG A 3 11.84 65.62 13.86
CA ARG A 3 10.54 64.93 14.05
C ARG A 3 9.55 65.08 12.89
N LEU A 4 9.72 66.09 12.03
CA LEU A 4 8.88 66.30 10.85
C LEU A 4 9.32 65.42 9.67
N LEU A 5 10.62 65.16 9.55
CA LEU A 5 11.16 64.28 8.51
C LEU A 5 10.78 62.81 8.69
N SER A 6 10.57 62.36 9.95
CA SER A 6 10.07 61.00 10.23
C SER A 6 8.59 60.79 9.95
N ALA A 7 7.81 61.87 9.74
CA ALA A 7 6.39 61.78 9.37
C ALA A 7 6.20 61.63 7.84
N LEU A 8 7.19 62.04 7.05
CA LEU A 8 7.21 61.94 5.59
C LEU A 8 7.84 60.64 5.08
N THR A 9 8.44 59.83 5.95
CA THR A 9 8.87 58.48 5.60
C THR A 9 7.65 57.58 5.53
N GLN A 10 7.02 57.54 4.36
CA GLN A 10 6.07 56.50 4.01
C GLN A 10 6.76 55.16 4.23
N SER A 11 6.34 54.41 5.25
CA SER A 11 6.84 53.07 5.48
C SER A 11 6.46 52.24 4.27
N VAL A 12 7.39 52.07 3.34
CA VAL A 12 7.21 51.16 2.21
C VAL A 12 7.10 49.77 2.79
N SER A 13 5.87 49.30 2.96
CA SER A 13 5.59 47.94 3.37
C SER A 13 6.01 47.03 2.23
N PHE A 14 7.25 46.56 2.27
CA PHE A 14 7.71 45.51 1.38
C PHE A 14 6.93 44.24 1.70
N HIS A 15 5.80 44.03 1.01
CA HIS A 15 5.20 42.71 0.90
C HIS A 15 6.11 41.88 -0.01
N ARG A 16 7.17 41.31 0.59
CA ARG A 16 7.91 40.23 -0.05
C ARG A 16 6.94 39.05 -0.18
N ASN A 17 6.33 38.92 -1.35
CA ASN A 17 5.76 37.66 -1.82
C ASN A 17 6.93 36.69 -2.02
N ARG A 18 7.51 36.19 -0.93
CA ARG A 18 8.31 34.96 -0.98
C ARG A 18 7.37 33.90 -1.53
N ALA A 19 7.84 33.07 -2.44
CA ALA A 19 7.07 31.93 -2.90
C ALA A 19 6.65 31.11 -1.67
N THR A 20 5.38 31.18 -1.33
CA THR A 20 4.82 30.65 -0.09
C THR A 20 4.50 29.17 -0.25
N TYR A 21 5.47 28.38 -0.71
CA TYR A 21 5.38 26.91 -0.68
C TYR A 21 5.05 26.37 0.73
N TYR A 22 5.29 27.19 1.76
CA TYR A 22 5.04 26.92 3.18
C TYR A 22 3.82 27.60 3.79
N GLN A 23 3.00 28.36 3.04
CA GLN A 23 1.71 28.80 3.58
C GLN A 23 0.81 27.59 3.74
N THR A 24 0.53 27.25 5.00
CA THR A 24 -0.29 26.11 5.38
C THR A 24 -1.75 26.47 5.15
N ARG A 25 -2.32 26.08 3.99
CA ARG A 25 -3.77 25.87 3.95
C ARG A 25 -4.11 24.77 4.96
N LYS A 26 -5.12 24.99 5.81
CA LYS A 26 -5.74 23.91 6.60
C LYS A 26 -6.22 22.86 5.60
N GLY A 27 -5.49 21.75 5.50
CA GLY A 27 -5.77 20.65 4.57
C GLY A 27 -5.69 19.33 5.31
N LEU A 28 -6.08 18.25 4.64
CA LEU A 28 -6.16 16.90 5.22
C LEU A 28 -4.81 16.33 5.69
N MET A 29 -3.70 16.80 5.11
CA MET A 29 -2.36 16.32 5.47
C MET A 29 -1.71 17.15 6.58
N PRO A 30 -1.17 16.51 7.63
CA PRO A 30 -0.36 17.20 8.63
C PRO A 30 0.82 17.94 8.00
N ALA A 31 1.18 19.09 8.59
CA ALA A 31 2.22 19.96 8.05
C ALA A 31 3.59 19.27 7.91
N PHE A 32 3.92 18.31 8.79
CA PHE A 32 5.18 17.56 8.71
C PHE A 32 5.24 16.61 7.50
N VAL A 33 4.13 15.91 7.20
CA VAL A 33 4.03 15.00 6.05
C VAL A 33 4.21 15.78 4.75
N ARG A 34 3.54 16.94 4.64
CA ARG A 34 3.67 17.81 3.46
C ARG A 34 5.10 18.29 3.27
N ARG A 35 5.77 18.74 4.34
CA ARG A 35 7.17 19.18 4.29
C ARG A 35 8.11 18.03 3.89
N PHE A 36 7.85 16.81 4.37
CA PHE A 36 8.63 15.63 4.02
C PHE A 36 8.48 15.28 2.53
N LEU A 37 7.25 15.23 2.01
CA LEU A 37 7.00 14.93 0.58
C LEU A 37 7.55 16.03 -0.35
N LEU A 38 7.50 17.30 0.06
CA LEU A 38 8.11 18.39 -0.71
C LEU A 38 9.63 18.31 -0.72
N ARG A 39 10.25 17.84 0.37
CA ARG A 39 11.71 17.65 0.45
C ARG A 39 12.16 16.40 -0.30
N HIS A 40 11.32 15.36 -0.35
CA HIS A 40 11.60 14.07 -0.96
C HIS A 40 10.50 13.70 -1.97
N PRO A 41 10.56 14.24 -3.20
CA PRO A 41 9.51 14.02 -4.20
C PRO A 41 9.45 12.56 -4.69
N GLN A 42 10.49 11.76 -4.47
CA GLN A 42 10.54 10.35 -4.84
C GLN A 42 9.91 9.41 -3.81
N THR A 43 9.65 9.86 -2.57
CA THR A 43 9.03 9.03 -1.53
C THR A 43 7.75 8.31 -1.96
N PRO A 44 6.76 8.95 -2.63
CA PRO A 44 5.56 8.24 -3.05
C PRO A 44 5.85 7.06 -3.98
N LEU A 45 6.88 7.16 -4.84
CA LEU A 45 7.29 6.06 -5.71
C LEU A 45 7.79 4.87 -4.87
N TRP A 46 8.63 5.14 -3.87
CA TRP A 46 9.15 4.10 -2.97
C TRP A 46 8.05 3.47 -2.11
N ILE A 47 7.07 4.25 -1.67
CA ILE A 47 5.91 3.73 -0.93
C ILE A 47 5.11 2.77 -1.82
N VAL A 48 4.77 3.19 -3.05
CA VAL A 48 4.03 2.35 -3.99
C VAL A 48 4.84 1.11 -4.34
N PHE A 49 6.15 1.24 -4.57
CA PHE A 49 7.04 0.13 -4.84
C PHE A 49 7.09 -0.87 -3.68
N ALA A 50 7.23 -0.39 -2.44
CA ALA A 50 7.19 -1.24 -1.24
C ALA A 50 5.84 -1.97 -1.11
N LEU A 51 4.73 -1.27 -1.37
CA LEU A 51 3.41 -1.86 -1.31
C LEU A 51 3.23 -2.95 -2.38
N LEU A 52 3.59 -2.68 -3.63
CA LEU A 52 3.48 -3.65 -4.73
C LEU A 52 4.42 -4.85 -4.54
N SER A 53 5.66 -4.60 -4.11
CA SER A 53 6.60 -5.68 -3.82
C SER A 53 6.11 -6.56 -2.67
N SER A 54 5.57 -5.97 -1.59
CA SER A 54 4.99 -6.76 -0.50
C SER A 54 3.79 -7.61 -0.94
N ALA A 55 2.96 -7.10 -1.85
CA ALA A 55 1.83 -7.84 -2.42
C ALA A 55 2.26 -9.04 -3.27
N MET A 56 3.43 -8.98 -3.93
CA MET A 56 4.00 -10.12 -4.66
C MET A 56 4.73 -11.10 -3.73
N VAL A 57 5.53 -10.59 -2.80
CA VAL A 57 6.39 -11.40 -1.92
C VAL A 57 5.57 -12.18 -0.90
N GLY A 58 4.53 -11.57 -0.31
CA GLY A 58 3.68 -12.20 0.71
C GLY A 58 3.15 -13.59 0.32
N PRO A 59 2.38 -13.74 -0.78
CA PRO A 59 1.87 -15.04 -1.21
C PRO A 59 2.99 -16.01 -1.65
N SER A 60 4.07 -15.49 -2.23
CA SER A 60 5.20 -16.31 -2.67
C SER A 60 5.93 -16.94 -1.48
N MET A 61 6.15 -16.18 -0.40
CA MET A 61 6.78 -16.67 0.83
C MET A 61 6.02 -17.83 1.46
N ILE A 62 4.68 -17.78 1.46
CA ILE A 62 3.84 -18.87 1.98
C ILE A 62 4.03 -20.15 1.16
N SER A 63 4.05 -20.03 -0.18
CA SER A 63 4.29 -21.18 -1.06
C SER A 63 5.69 -21.79 -0.86
N VAL A 64 6.71 -20.94 -0.70
CA VAL A 64 8.08 -21.38 -0.44
C VAL A 64 8.20 -22.07 0.93
N TYR A 65 7.51 -21.54 1.96
CA TYR A 65 7.45 -22.18 3.27
C TYR A 65 6.90 -23.61 3.16
N TYR A 66 5.74 -23.79 2.52
CA TYR A 66 5.15 -25.12 2.34
C TYR A 66 6.01 -26.05 1.51
N TYR A 67 6.70 -25.54 0.49
CA TYR A 67 7.64 -26.34 -0.30
C TYR A 67 8.80 -26.90 0.53
N ILE A 68 9.30 -26.11 1.49
CA ILE A 68 10.42 -26.53 2.36
C ILE A 68 9.94 -27.44 3.49
N THR A 69 8.74 -27.22 4.02
CA THR A 69 8.25 -27.93 5.21
C THR A 69 7.50 -29.23 4.92
N LEU A 70 6.85 -29.35 3.76
CA LEU A 70 6.03 -30.52 3.42
C LEU A 70 6.87 -31.61 2.74
N SER A 71 6.39 -32.86 2.85
CA SER A 71 6.92 -33.94 2.00
C SER A 71 6.53 -33.71 0.53
N PRO A 72 7.26 -34.30 -0.44
CA PRO A 72 6.97 -34.12 -1.87
C PRO A 72 5.52 -34.47 -2.24
N GLU A 73 4.98 -35.57 -1.70
CA GLU A 73 3.60 -36.01 -1.96
C GLU A 73 2.55 -35.08 -1.36
N GLU A 74 2.82 -34.50 -0.18
CA GLU A 74 1.94 -33.50 0.43
C GLU A 74 1.98 -32.18 -0.33
N PHE A 75 3.14 -31.81 -0.86
CA PHE A 75 3.28 -30.60 -1.66
C PHE A 75 2.55 -30.71 -3.00
N ASP A 76 2.62 -31.87 -3.67
CA ASP A 76 1.88 -32.11 -4.90
C ASP A 76 0.36 -32.03 -4.67
N ARG A 77 -0.14 -32.64 -3.59
CA ARG A 77 -1.55 -32.51 -3.18
C ARG A 77 -1.93 -31.06 -2.91
N TYR A 78 -1.11 -30.33 -2.16
CA TYR A 78 -1.33 -28.90 -1.89
C TYR A 78 -1.42 -28.08 -3.20
N LYS A 79 -0.54 -28.36 -4.16
CA LYS A 79 -0.52 -27.65 -5.45
C LYS A 79 -1.80 -27.91 -6.25
N GLU A 80 -2.26 -29.15 -6.30
CA GLU A 80 -3.50 -29.53 -6.99
C GLU A 80 -4.73 -28.87 -6.36
N GLU A 81 -4.85 -28.92 -5.03
CA GLU A 81 -5.95 -28.26 -4.31
C GLU A 81 -5.99 -26.74 -4.56
N ARG A 82 -4.82 -26.09 -4.56
CA ARG A 82 -4.72 -24.65 -4.83
C ARG A 82 -5.09 -24.31 -6.27
N MET A 83 -4.65 -25.11 -7.25
CA MET A 83 -5.04 -24.93 -8.65
C MET A 83 -6.54 -25.12 -8.85
N PHE A 84 -7.14 -26.12 -8.21
CA PHE A 84 -8.57 -26.38 -8.25
C PHE A 84 -9.37 -25.18 -7.70
N LEU A 85 -8.99 -24.68 -6.52
CA LEU A 85 -9.59 -23.48 -5.92
C LEU A 85 -9.52 -22.26 -6.84
N VAL A 86 -8.38 -22.01 -7.48
CA VAL A 86 -8.21 -20.88 -8.40
C VAL A 86 -9.12 -21.04 -9.62
N ARG A 87 -9.24 -22.25 -10.14
CA ARG A 87 -10.13 -22.56 -11.28
C ARG A 87 -11.60 -22.37 -10.91
N GLU A 88 -12.05 -22.87 -9.77
CA GLU A 88 -13.43 -22.69 -9.29
C GLU A 88 -13.78 -21.21 -9.08
N ARG A 89 -12.87 -20.44 -8.48
CA ARG A 89 -13.02 -18.99 -8.33
C ARG A 89 -13.16 -18.29 -9.68
N ALA A 90 -12.29 -18.61 -10.63
CA ALA A 90 -12.28 -17.95 -11.94
C ALA A 90 -13.50 -18.33 -12.79
N LYS A 91 -13.96 -19.58 -12.72
CA LYS A 91 -15.03 -20.10 -13.58
C LYS A 91 -16.43 -19.86 -13.02
N TYR A 92 -16.62 -20.03 -11.71
CA TYR A 92 -17.94 -20.04 -11.08
C TYR A 92 -18.11 -18.94 -10.03
N GLY A 93 -17.07 -18.19 -9.70
CA GLY A 93 -17.11 -17.20 -8.62
C GLY A 93 -17.31 -17.82 -7.23
N LYS A 94 -17.06 -19.13 -7.09
CA LYS A 94 -17.15 -19.85 -5.81
C LYS A 94 -15.85 -19.72 -5.02
N HIS A 95 -15.93 -19.85 -3.70
CA HIS A 95 -14.79 -19.76 -2.78
C HIS A 95 -13.95 -18.47 -2.91
N LEU A 96 -14.58 -17.35 -3.26
CA LEU A 96 -13.90 -16.04 -3.35
C LEU A 96 -13.13 -15.75 -2.07
N TRP A 97 -11.88 -15.34 -2.23
CA TRP A 97 -11.06 -14.93 -1.09
C TRP A 97 -11.38 -13.47 -0.76
N ILE A 98 -12.19 -13.27 0.28
CA ILE A 98 -12.50 -11.97 0.84
C ILE A 98 -11.59 -11.75 2.06
N PRO A 99 -10.77 -10.69 2.08
CA PRO A 99 -9.94 -10.37 3.23
C PRO A 99 -10.77 -10.36 4.52
N PHE A 100 -10.25 -10.97 5.58
CA PHE A 100 -10.84 -11.02 6.94
C PHE A 100 -12.10 -11.88 7.13
N TYR A 101 -12.77 -12.33 6.06
CA TYR A 101 -13.99 -13.13 6.16
C TYR A 101 -13.83 -14.56 5.60
N SER A 102 -12.93 -14.76 4.65
CA SER A 102 -12.70 -16.08 4.06
C SER A 102 -11.67 -16.87 4.87
N LYS A 103 -11.98 -18.13 5.18
CA LYS A 103 -11.02 -19.09 5.76
C LYS A 103 -9.94 -19.51 4.76
N GLY A 104 -10.14 -19.25 3.46
CA GLY A 104 -9.14 -19.51 2.41
C GLY A 104 -8.87 -20.99 2.12
N THR A 105 -9.59 -21.90 2.79
CA THR A 105 -9.53 -23.36 2.66
C THR A 105 -10.74 -23.90 1.91
N LEU A 106 -10.60 -25.08 1.27
CA LEU A 106 -11.73 -25.85 0.77
C LEU A 106 -12.54 -26.40 1.96
N ASP A 107 -13.86 -26.40 1.84
CA ASP A 107 -14.70 -27.19 2.74
C ASP A 107 -14.48 -28.68 2.41
N GLU A 108 -14.57 -29.56 3.42
CA GLU A 108 -14.27 -31.00 3.27
C GLU A 108 -15.08 -31.66 2.13
N ASP A 109 -16.30 -31.14 1.88
CA ASP A 109 -17.22 -31.64 0.87
C ASP A 109 -16.80 -31.32 -0.58
N ASP A 110 -15.98 -30.28 -0.79
CA ASP A 110 -15.57 -29.80 -2.12
C ASP A 110 -14.15 -30.25 -2.50
N LYS A 111 -13.47 -31.02 -1.64
CA LYS A 111 -12.14 -31.57 -1.97
C LYS A 111 -12.26 -32.59 -3.11
N PRO A 112 -11.33 -32.58 -4.09
CA PRO A 112 -11.32 -33.59 -5.14
C PRO A 112 -11.17 -34.98 -4.49
N LYS A 113 -12.13 -35.87 -4.74
CA LYS A 113 -12.07 -37.25 -4.25
C LYS A 113 -10.80 -37.90 -4.81
N GLN A 114 -9.87 -38.25 -3.94
CA GLN A 114 -8.68 -39.02 -4.34
C GLN A 114 -9.19 -40.36 -4.85
N ILE A 115 -9.08 -40.58 -6.16
CA ILE A 115 -9.37 -41.88 -6.77
C ILE A 115 -8.18 -42.75 -6.40
N ALA A 116 -8.43 -43.72 -5.51
CA ALA A 116 -7.48 -44.78 -5.16
C ALA A 116 -7.25 -45.73 -6.33
#